data_AF-A0A3M6U0R2-F1
#
_entry.id   AF-A0A3M6U0R2-F1
#
_cell.length_a   1.000
_cell.length_b   1.000
_cell.length_c   1.000
_cell.angle_alpha   90.00
_cell.angle_beta   90.00
_cell.angle_gamma   90.00
#
_symmetry.space_group_name_H-M   'P 1'
#
loop_
_entity.id
_entity.type
_entity.pdbx_description
1 polymer ?
#
loop_
_entity_poly.entity_id
_entity_poly.type
_entity_poly.pdbx_seq_one_letter_code
_entity_poly.pdbx_strand_id
1 'polypeptide(L)'
;MSSLTNEDFDKLRRAYSVVLDQISHKLDQLQQDKLRFYCSGLIPTEDRGSLNILRSLEHSDKISWANVNFLKEALRAIGRCDLAKLLETFEVRRDLTLLLDFYARERLEEDPVYVPLSLKTTARHLLTIVTENEHESCRFDGTRMRTLVEANKNILQVFEEEVDVRSGVNSPWSKLTMLVIIAGESIVAAQASRSDDIRRNEMLEKCFSFVEMLSYRMLELGSWDDFCDYVEERCIEVWGQREGCNRSNADVADVVRQLRESPFFL
;
A
#
# COMPACT_ATOMS: atom_id res chain seq x y z
N MET A 1 -17.08 14.47 5.73
CA MET A 1 -16.73 14.04 4.37
C MET A 1 -15.28 14.39 4.11
N SER A 2 -14.41 13.40 4.14
CA SER A 2 -13.17 13.34 3.33
C SER A 2 -12.68 11.88 3.34
N SER A 3 -13.53 11.03 2.76
CA SER A 3 -13.21 9.77 2.12
C SER A 3 -12.31 10.05 0.89
N LEU A 4 -11.56 9.10 0.32
CA LEU A 4 -10.96 9.30 -1.01
C LEU A 4 -12.02 9.84 -1.98
N THR A 5 -11.91 11.11 -2.35
CA THR A 5 -12.83 11.75 -3.28
C THR A 5 -12.42 11.38 -4.71
N ASN A 6 -13.22 11.75 -5.72
CA ASN A 6 -12.72 11.74 -7.09
C ASN A 6 -11.36 12.45 -7.21
N GLU A 7 -11.10 13.47 -6.37
CA GLU A 7 -9.84 14.22 -6.37
C GLU A 7 -8.63 13.37 -5.94
N ASP A 8 -8.81 12.37 -5.08
CA ASP A 8 -7.72 11.51 -4.63
C ASP A 8 -7.42 10.38 -5.65
N PHE A 9 -8.46 9.85 -6.32
CA PHE A 9 -8.24 9.06 -7.53
C PHE A 9 -7.56 9.88 -8.63
N ASP A 10 -7.87 11.16 -8.72
CA ASP A 10 -7.18 12.08 -9.63
C ASP A 10 -5.75 12.38 -9.21
N LYS A 11 -5.40 12.31 -7.92
CA LYS A 11 -3.99 12.34 -7.47
C LYS A 11 -3.24 11.09 -7.94
N LEU A 12 -3.82 9.90 -7.78
CA LEU A 12 -3.21 8.65 -8.26
C LEU A 12 -3.05 8.64 -9.78
N ARG A 13 -4.05 9.11 -10.53
CA ARG A 13 -3.97 9.29 -11.99
C ARG A 13 -2.89 10.30 -12.38
N ARG A 14 -2.78 11.43 -11.69
CA ARG A 14 -1.70 12.40 -11.92
C ARG A 14 -0.32 11.80 -11.63
N ALA A 15 -0.18 11.05 -10.54
CA ALA A 15 1.05 10.35 -10.20
C ALA A 15 1.45 9.34 -11.30
N TYR A 16 0.47 8.59 -11.82
CA TYR A 16 0.68 7.72 -12.97
C TYR A 16 1.16 8.50 -14.21
N SER A 17 0.50 9.61 -14.56
CA SER A 17 0.92 10.45 -15.69
C SER A 17 2.34 10.98 -15.52
N VAL A 18 2.74 11.37 -14.31
CA VAL A 18 4.13 11.77 -14.00
C VAL A 18 5.11 10.63 -14.24
N VAL A 19 4.77 9.41 -13.85
CA VAL A 19 5.63 8.23 -14.08
C VAL A 19 5.77 7.94 -15.57
N LEU A 20 4.68 7.99 -16.34
CA LEU A 20 4.74 7.84 -17.80
C LEU A 20 5.59 8.91 -18.46
N ASP A 21 5.47 10.17 -18.01
CA ASP A 21 6.28 11.26 -18.51
C ASP A 21 7.77 11.06 -18.23
N GLN A 22 8.14 10.63 -17.02
CA GLN A 22 9.51 10.29 -16.65
C GLN A 22 10.07 9.14 -17.50
N ILE A 23 9.29 8.09 -17.72
CA ILE A 23 9.66 6.97 -18.61
C ILE A 23 9.94 7.51 -20.00
N SER A 24 9.03 8.33 -20.52
CA SER A 24 9.13 8.91 -21.85
C SER A 24 10.42 9.72 -22.04
N HIS A 25 10.78 10.55 -21.07
CA HIS A 25 12.00 11.36 -21.09
C HIS A 25 13.28 10.53 -20.98
N LYS A 26 13.21 9.36 -20.37
CA LYS A 26 14.37 8.49 -20.14
C LYS A 26 14.62 7.50 -21.27
N LEU A 27 13.69 7.32 -22.22
CA LEU A 27 13.85 6.41 -23.36
C LEU A 27 14.56 7.11 -24.54
N ASP A 28 15.71 6.60 -24.94
CA ASP A 28 16.37 7.04 -26.17
C ASP A 28 15.66 6.51 -27.44
N GLN A 29 16.07 7.00 -28.61
CA GLN A 29 15.42 6.63 -29.87
C GLN A 29 15.50 5.12 -30.17
N LEU A 30 16.64 4.48 -29.90
CA LEU A 30 16.81 3.05 -30.14
C LEU A 30 15.89 2.22 -29.22
N GLN A 31 15.75 2.65 -27.96
CA GLN A 31 14.87 2.03 -26.99
C GLN A 31 13.39 2.25 -27.33
N GLN A 32 13.04 3.43 -27.86
CA GLN A 32 11.70 3.70 -28.38
C GLN A 32 11.37 2.77 -29.57
N ASP A 33 12.30 2.57 -30.49
CA ASP A 33 12.11 1.68 -31.64
C ASP A 33 11.97 0.21 -31.19
N LYS A 34 12.78 -0.23 -30.22
CA LYS A 34 12.64 -1.56 -29.61
C LYS A 34 11.30 -1.74 -28.90
N LEU A 35 10.86 -0.74 -28.13
CA LEU A 35 9.58 -0.76 -27.44
C LEU A 35 8.43 -0.84 -28.44
N ARG A 36 8.49 -0.05 -29.51
CA ARG A 36 7.52 -0.09 -30.59
C ARG A 36 7.46 -1.46 -31.27
N PHE A 37 8.62 -2.06 -31.53
CA PHE A 37 8.68 -3.40 -32.10
C PHE A 37 8.07 -4.45 -31.17
N TYR A 38 8.34 -4.37 -29.86
CA TYR A 38 7.71 -5.24 -28.86
C TYR A 38 6.18 -5.08 -28.86
N CYS A 39 5.70 -3.84 -28.97
CA CYS A 39 4.28 -3.50 -29.02
C CYS A 39 3.68 -3.56 -30.44
N SER A 40 4.30 -4.31 -31.37
CA SER A 40 3.81 -4.41 -32.75
C SER A 40 2.35 -4.88 -32.81
N GLY A 41 1.54 -4.21 -33.64
CA GLY A 41 0.11 -4.47 -33.75
C GLY A 41 -0.76 -3.76 -32.70
N LEU A 42 -0.18 -3.15 -31.68
CA LEU A 42 -0.89 -2.36 -30.67
C LEU A 42 -0.75 -0.84 -30.86
N ILE A 43 0.24 -0.43 -31.65
CA ILE A 43 0.58 0.98 -31.87
C ILE A 43 0.45 1.29 -33.36
N PRO A 44 -0.31 2.33 -33.75
CA PRO A 44 -0.37 2.81 -35.13
C PRO A 44 1.02 3.09 -35.71
N THR A 45 1.21 2.84 -37.01
CA THR A 45 2.52 3.03 -37.69
C THR A 45 2.93 4.51 -37.78
N GLU A 46 1.99 5.43 -37.57
CA GLU A 46 2.25 6.88 -37.63
C GLU A 46 2.73 7.47 -36.30
N ASP A 47 2.43 6.81 -35.17
CA ASP A 47 2.77 7.34 -33.85
C ASP A 47 4.27 7.23 -33.59
N ARG A 48 4.95 8.38 -33.57
CA ARG A 48 6.37 8.50 -33.24
C ARG A 48 6.54 9.20 -31.91
N GLY A 49 7.61 8.85 -31.19
CA GLY A 49 7.92 9.40 -29.88
C GLY A 49 7.34 8.56 -28.74
N SER A 50 8.08 8.52 -27.65
CA SER A 50 7.77 7.74 -26.44
C SER A 50 6.40 8.06 -25.84
N LEU A 51 5.99 9.33 -25.74
CA LEU A 51 4.65 9.68 -25.23
C LEU A 51 3.52 9.13 -26.10
N ASN A 52 3.65 9.18 -27.43
CA ASN A 52 2.61 8.68 -28.33
C ASN A 52 2.51 7.15 -28.28
N ILE A 53 3.64 6.46 -28.13
CA ILE A 53 3.70 5.02 -27.85
C ILE A 53 2.91 4.70 -26.57
N LEU A 54 3.21 5.40 -25.46
CA LEU A 54 2.53 5.16 -24.17
C LEU A 54 1.03 5.46 -24.25
N ARG A 55 0.62 6.57 -24.88
CA ARG A 55 -0.80 6.88 -25.10
C ARG A 55 -1.48 5.82 -25.94
N SER A 56 -0.85 5.29 -26.98
CA SER A 56 -1.44 4.22 -27.80
C SER A 56 -1.70 2.96 -26.99
N LEU A 57 -0.80 2.64 -26.05
CA LEU A 57 -1.00 1.53 -25.12
C LEU A 57 -2.16 1.79 -24.14
N GLU A 58 -2.35 3.04 -23.70
CA GLU A 58 -3.53 3.41 -22.90
C GLU A 58 -4.83 3.26 -23.71
N HIS A 59 -4.87 3.77 -24.95
CA HIS A 59 -6.07 3.70 -25.80
C HIS A 59 -6.44 2.27 -26.22
N SER A 60 -5.48 1.34 -26.18
CA SER A 60 -5.70 -0.09 -26.46
C SER A 60 -5.96 -0.92 -25.21
N ASP A 61 -6.20 -0.26 -24.06
CA ASP A 61 -6.45 -0.86 -22.74
C ASP A 61 -5.33 -1.82 -22.29
N LYS A 62 -4.11 -1.66 -22.83
CA LYS A 62 -2.95 -2.48 -22.46
C LYS A 62 -2.30 -1.98 -21.19
N ILE A 63 -2.38 -0.69 -20.94
CA ILE A 63 -1.86 -0.06 -19.74
C ILE A 63 -2.91 0.92 -19.21
N SER A 64 -2.94 1.11 -17.90
CA SER A 64 -3.70 2.16 -17.25
C SER A 64 -3.07 2.46 -15.89
N TRP A 65 -3.54 3.51 -15.21
CA TRP A 65 -3.13 3.78 -13.83
C TRP A 65 -3.41 2.58 -12.89
N ALA A 66 -4.41 1.76 -13.21
CA ALA A 66 -4.78 0.56 -12.44
C ALA A 66 -4.01 -0.70 -12.89
N ASN A 67 -3.45 -0.75 -14.10
CA ASN A 67 -2.70 -1.91 -14.58
C ASN A 67 -1.46 -1.48 -15.38
N VAL A 68 -0.28 -1.71 -14.81
CA VAL A 68 1.01 -1.36 -15.42
C VAL A 68 1.84 -2.58 -15.83
N ASN A 69 1.29 -3.79 -15.71
CA ASN A 69 2.03 -5.05 -15.90
C ASN A 69 2.60 -5.19 -17.31
N PHE A 70 1.79 -4.92 -18.33
CA PHE A 70 2.24 -4.98 -19.71
C PHE A 70 3.43 -4.05 -19.97
N LEU A 71 3.40 -2.83 -19.43
CA LEU A 71 4.50 -1.87 -19.61
C LEU A 71 5.77 -2.31 -18.87
N LYS A 72 5.63 -2.86 -17.65
CA LYS A 72 6.77 -3.44 -16.91
C LYS A 72 7.45 -4.54 -17.73
N GLU A 73 6.68 -5.47 -18.28
CA GLU A 73 7.20 -6.56 -19.11
C GLU A 73 7.90 -6.03 -20.36
N ALA A 74 7.27 -5.10 -21.09
CA ALA A 74 7.85 -4.48 -22.27
C ALA A 74 9.15 -3.74 -21.96
N LEU A 75 9.21 -2.97 -20.87
CA LEU A 75 10.41 -2.24 -20.44
C LEU A 75 11.56 -3.19 -20.06
N ARG A 76 11.26 -4.29 -19.35
CA ARG A 76 12.26 -5.33 -19.05
C ARG A 76 12.76 -6.00 -20.34
N ALA A 77 11.87 -6.30 -21.29
CA ALA A 77 12.23 -6.93 -22.56
C ALA A 77 13.18 -6.08 -23.42
N ILE A 78 13.10 -4.75 -23.34
CA ILE A 78 14.03 -3.84 -24.03
C ILE A 78 15.29 -3.51 -23.21
N GLY A 79 15.46 -4.13 -22.03
CA GLY A 79 16.62 -3.95 -21.15
C GLY A 79 16.55 -2.74 -20.21
N ARG A 80 15.37 -2.13 -20.03
CA ARG A 80 15.14 -0.98 -19.13
C ARG A 80 14.49 -1.40 -17.82
N CYS A 81 15.18 -2.27 -17.08
CA CYS A 81 14.75 -2.74 -15.76
C CYS A 81 14.62 -1.60 -14.74
N ASP A 82 15.40 -0.54 -14.88
CA ASP A 82 15.31 0.68 -14.05
C ASP A 82 13.95 1.38 -14.20
N LEU A 83 13.40 1.43 -15.42
CA LEU A 83 12.09 2.00 -15.70
C LEU A 83 10.96 1.06 -15.29
N ALA A 84 11.15 -0.25 -15.42
CA ALA A 84 10.21 -1.22 -14.88
C ALA A 84 10.10 -1.10 -13.35
N LYS A 85 11.24 -0.92 -12.65
CA LYS A 85 11.26 -0.68 -11.21
C LYS A 85 10.54 0.61 -10.80
N LEU A 86 10.62 1.66 -11.62
CA LEU A 86 9.85 2.88 -11.40
C LEU A 86 8.33 2.62 -11.41
N LEU A 87 7.85 1.75 -12.30
CA LEU A 87 6.44 1.34 -12.34
C LEU A 87 6.06 0.43 -11.16
N GLU A 88 6.95 -0.48 -10.74
CA GLU A 88 6.74 -1.29 -9.53
C GLU A 88 6.59 -0.39 -8.30
N THR A 89 7.42 0.64 -8.17
CA THR A 89 7.29 1.62 -7.08
C THR A 89 5.97 2.36 -7.12
N PHE A 90 5.52 2.76 -8.31
CA PHE A 90 4.20 3.38 -8.46
C PHE A 90 3.07 2.42 -8.06
N GLU A 91 3.12 1.17 -8.53
CA GLU A 91 2.13 0.14 -8.25
C GLU A 91 2.00 -0.13 -6.75
N VAL A 92 3.12 -0.38 -6.06
CA VAL A 92 3.12 -0.61 -4.61
C VAL A 92 2.54 0.59 -3.85
N ARG A 93 2.90 1.82 -4.23
CA ARG A 93 2.35 3.04 -3.60
C ARG A 93 0.85 3.18 -3.83
N ARG A 94 0.39 2.93 -5.06
CA ARG A 94 -1.01 2.96 -5.43
C ARG A 94 -1.78 1.92 -4.61
N ASP A 95 -1.30 0.69 -4.56
CA ASP A 95 -2.00 -0.41 -3.90
C ASP A 95 -2.02 -0.26 -2.37
N LEU A 96 -0.93 0.23 -1.75
CA LEU A 96 -0.93 0.63 -0.35
C LEU A 96 -1.93 1.76 -0.05
N THR A 97 -2.01 2.78 -0.91
CA THR A 97 -2.96 3.88 -0.74
C THR A 97 -4.40 3.38 -0.79
N LEU A 98 -4.71 2.55 -1.78
CA LEU A 98 -6.04 1.95 -1.95
C LEU A 98 -6.38 0.98 -0.79
N LEU A 99 -5.40 0.22 -0.31
CA LEU A 99 -5.54 -0.69 0.83
C LEU A 99 -5.94 0.06 2.08
N LEU A 100 -5.20 1.13 2.41
CA LEU A 100 -5.43 1.92 3.61
C LEU A 100 -6.78 2.66 3.58
N ASP A 101 -7.21 3.17 2.43
CA ASP A 101 -8.54 3.78 2.29
C ASP A 101 -9.66 2.75 2.42
N PHE A 102 -9.53 1.61 1.73
CA PHE A 102 -10.51 0.53 1.84
C PHE A 102 -10.60 0.03 3.28
N TYR A 103 -9.45 -0.21 3.93
CA TYR A 103 -9.35 -0.58 5.34
C TYR A 103 -10.12 0.41 6.23
N ALA A 104 -9.84 1.71 6.10
CA ALA A 104 -10.42 2.72 6.97
C ALA A 104 -11.95 2.85 6.78
N ARG A 105 -12.43 2.79 5.54
CA ARG A 105 -13.87 2.83 5.24
C ARG A 105 -14.60 1.62 5.77
N GLU A 106 -14.09 0.42 5.50
CA GLU A 106 -14.70 -0.82 5.98
C GLU A 106 -14.70 -0.82 7.53
N ARG A 107 -13.64 -0.30 8.16
CA ARG A 107 -13.57 -0.10 9.62
C ARG A 107 -14.61 0.88 10.18
N LEU A 108 -14.93 1.94 9.43
CA LEU A 108 -15.88 2.98 9.80
C LEU A 108 -17.33 2.66 9.36
N GLU A 109 -17.57 1.49 8.77
CA GLU A 109 -18.87 1.12 8.17
C GLU A 109 -19.34 2.11 7.09
N GLU A 110 -18.39 2.73 6.38
CA GLU A 110 -18.66 3.58 5.23
C GLU A 110 -18.74 2.76 3.93
N ASP A 111 -19.38 3.33 2.90
CA ASP A 111 -19.48 2.68 1.60
C ASP A 111 -18.07 2.42 1.02
N PRO A 112 -17.71 1.14 0.76
CA PRO A 112 -16.40 0.79 0.27
C PRO A 112 -16.23 1.21 -1.19
N VAL A 113 -15.02 1.60 -1.57
CA VAL A 113 -14.70 1.86 -2.97
C VAL A 113 -14.47 0.55 -3.71
N TYR A 114 -14.74 0.55 -5.02
CA TYR A 114 -14.33 -0.55 -5.88
C TYR A 114 -12.79 -0.65 -5.91
N VAL A 115 -12.29 -1.78 -5.42
CA VAL A 115 -10.86 -2.13 -5.39
C VAL A 115 -10.69 -3.57 -5.92
N PRO A 116 -9.48 -3.94 -6.39
CA PRO A 116 -9.18 -5.32 -6.78
C PRO A 116 -9.45 -6.32 -5.64
N LEU A 117 -9.79 -7.57 -6.02
CA LEU A 117 -10.16 -8.60 -5.05
C LEU A 117 -9.02 -8.92 -4.06
N SER A 118 -7.78 -9.01 -4.53
CA SER A 118 -6.62 -9.28 -3.65
C SER A 118 -6.48 -8.23 -2.56
N LEU A 119 -6.55 -6.94 -2.93
CA LEU A 119 -6.51 -5.83 -1.98
C LEU A 119 -7.66 -5.86 -0.97
N LYS A 120 -8.87 -6.16 -1.44
CA LYS A 120 -10.05 -6.33 -0.57
C LYS A 120 -9.85 -7.45 0.45
N THR A 121 -9.33 -8.60 0.01
CA THR A 121 -9.05 -9.75 0.86
C THR A 121 -7.97 -9.40 1.89
N THR A 122 -6.85 -8.81 1.46
CA THR A 122 -5.76 -8.36 2.34
C THR A 122 -6.26 -7.36 3.38
N ALA A 123 -7.05 -6.35 3.00
CA ALA A 123 -7.59 -5.37 3.94
C ALA A 123 -8.47 -6.02 5.02
N ARG A 124 -9.31 -6.98 4.63
CA ARG A 124 -10.17 -7.72 5.57
C ARG A 124 -9.38 -8.61 6.52
N HIS A 125 -8.32 -9.23 6.03
CA HIS A 125 -7.37 -9.96 6.86
C HIS A 125 -6.73 -9.05 7.90
N LEU A 126 -6.23 -7.88 7.49
CA LEU A 126 -5.69 -6.88 8.42
C LEU A 126 -6.74 -6.41 9.46
N LEU A 127 -7.97 -6.16 9.02
CA LEU A 127 -9.07 -5.78 9.93
C LEU A 127 -9.36 -6.89 10.93
N THR A 128 -9.40 -8.15 10.48
CA THR A 128 -9.60 -9.32 11.35
C THR A 128 -8.54 -9.37 12.44
N ILE A 129 -7.26 -9.12 12.08
CA ILE A 129 -6.16 -9.05 13.06
C ILE A 129 -6.48 -8.03 14.15
N VAL A 130 -6.96 -6.84 13.79
CA VAL A 130 -7.25 -5.77 14.76
C VAL A 130 -8.51 -6.07 15.58
N THR A 131 -9.62 -6.39 14.93
CA THR A 131 -10.93 -6.53 15.61
C THR A 131 -10.97 -7.69 16.59
N GLU A 132 -10.34 -8.82 16.27
CA GLU A 132 -10.25 -9.96 17.19
C GLU A 132 -9.42 -9.59 18.43
N ASN A 133 -8.38 -8.76 18.29
CA ASN A 133 -7.59 -8.27 19.42
C ASN A 133 -8.34 -7.23 20.26
N GLU A 134 -9.18 -6.39 19.66
CA GLU A 134 -10.01 -5.45 20.42
C GLU A 134 -10.96 -6.18 21.38
N HIS A 135 -11.52 -7.31 20.96
CA HIS A 135 -12.33 -8.17 21.84
C HIS A 135 -11.55 -8.68 23.05
N GLU A 136 -10.22 -8.80 22.95
CA GLU A 136 -9.32 -9.23 24.01
C GLU A 136 -8.73 -8.06 24.82
N SER A 137 -9.36 -6.87 24.76
CA SER A 137 -8.92 -5.64 25.44
C SER A 137 -7.61 -5.05 24.91
N CYS A 138 -7.38 -5.11 23.60
CA CYS A 138 -6.26 -4.46 22.92
C CYS A 138 -6.80 -3.55 21.81
N ARG A 139 -7.09 -2.29 22.15
CA ARG A 139 -7.71 -1.29 21.26
C ARG A 139 -6.74 -0.20 20.87
N PHE A 140 -6.80 0.24 19.61
CA PHE A 140 -5.96 1.35 19.14
C PHE A 140 -6.20 2.64 19.95
N ASP A 141 -5.11 3.22 20.46
CA ASP A 141 -5.08 4.49 21.17
C ASP A 141 -4.89 5.66 20.20
N GLY A 142 -5.99 6.13 19.63
CA GLY A 142 -6.01 7.33 18.81
C GLY A 142 -5.55 8.61 19.53
N THR A 143 -5.55 8.65 20.87
CA THR A 143 -5.06 9.79 21.65
C THR A 143 -3.55 9.90 21.56
N ARG A 144 -2.84 8.78 21.66
CA ARG A 144 -1.38 8.74 21.47
C ARG A 144 -0.98 9.29 20.11
N MET A 145 -1.64 8.84 19.04
CA MET A 145 -1.35 9.33 17.69
C MET A 145 -1.55 10.86 17.61
N ARG A 146 -2.63 11.37 18.20
CA ARG A 146 -2.90 12.81 18.29
C ARG A 146 -1.79 13.57 19.02
N THR A 147 -1.34 13.06 20.18
CA THR A 147 -0.24 13.69 20.95
C THR A 147 1.07 13.72 20.17
N LEU A 148 1.37 12.68 19.38
CA LEU A 148 2.57 12.65 18.54
C LEU A 148 2.50 13.69 17.42
N VAL A 149 1.32 13.87 16.80
CA VAL A 149 1.08 14.93 15.81
C VAL A 149 1.23 16.31 16.44
N GLU A 150 0.63 16.54 17.61
CA GLU A 150 0.72 17.83 18.34
C GLU A 150 2.16 18.17 18.74
N ALA A 151 2.95 17.16 19.13
CA ALA A 151 4.37 17.33 19.44
C ALA A 151 5.24 17.48 18.18
N ASN A 152 4.65 17.45 16.98
CA ASN A 152 5.30 17.40 15.68
C ASN A 152 6.45 16.38 15.64
N LYS A 153 6.26 15.24 16.31
CA LYS A 153 7.28 14.18 16.35
C LYS A 153 7.38 13.53 14.98
N ASN A 154 8.55 12.97 14.71
CA ASN A 154 8.70 12.05 13.60
C ASN A 154 8.01 10.73 13.97
N ILE A 155 6.69 10.67 13.73
CA ILE A 155 5.85 9.54 14.12
C ILE A 155 6.37 8.24 13.48
N LEU A 156 6.88 8.33 12.24
CA LEU A 156 7.58 7.22 11.57
C LEU A 156 8.74 6.69 12.39
N GLN A 157 9.63 7.56 12.84
CA GLN A 157 10.78 7.15 13.65
C GLN A 157 10.35 6.56 14.99
N VAL A 158 9.31 7.12 15.63
CA VAL A 158 8.73 6.56 16.85
C VAL A 158 8.18 5.16 16.60
N PHE A 159 7.50 4.94 15.47
CA PHE A 159 7.01 3.63 15.10
C PHE A 159 8.13 2.64 14.79
N GLU A 160 9.15 3.03 14.02
CA GLU A 160 10.29 2.18 13.73
C GLU A 160 11.06 1.81 15.00
N GLU A 161 11.34 2.78 15.87
CA GLU A 161 12.01 2.53 17.15
C GLU A 161 11.16 1.61 18.04
N GLU A 162 9.84 1.77 18.09
CA GLU A 162 8.98 0.91 18.91
C GLU A 162 8.86 -0.50 18.32
N VAL A 163 8.74 -0.63 17.00
CA VAL A 163 8.70 -1.89 16.28
C VAL A 163 10.07 -2.58 16.26
N ASP A 164 11.19 -1.86 16.36
CA ASP A 164 12.54 -2.45 16.41
C ASP A 164 13.03 -2.75 17.82
N VAL A 165 12.71 -1.91 18.83
CA VAL A 165 13.23 -2.07 20.20
C VAL A 165 12.43 -3.07 21.04
N ARG A 166 11.11 -3.17 20.84
CA ARG A 166 10.24 -3.98 21.71
C ARG A 166 9.84 -5.34 21.16
N SER A 167 10.18 -5.62 19.90
CA SER A 167 9.44 -6.62 19.14
C SER A 167 9.85 -8.07 19.41
N GLY A 168 11.14 -8.39 19.57
CA GLY A 168 11.57 -9.80 19.52
C GLY A 168 11.21 -10.49 18.19
N VAL A 169 10.86 -9.70 17.17
CA VAL A 169 10.34 -10.15 15.88
C VAL A 169 11.46 -10.20 14.88
N ASN A 170 11.73 -11.43 14.46
CA ASN A 170 12.76 -11.70 13.47
C ASN A 170 12.24 -11.54 12.04
N SER A 171 10.92 -11.53 11.83
CA SER A 171 10.32 -11.45 10.49
C SER A 171 10.12 -10.00 10.03
N PRO A 172 10.79 -9.57 8.95
CA PRO A 172 10.58 -8.24 8.39
C PRO A 172 9.14 -8.02 7.87
N TRP A 173 8.47 -9.07 7.41
CA TRP A 173 7.07 -9.01 6.96
C TRP A 173 6.09 -8.76 8.11
N SER A 174 6.34 -9.33 9.30
CA SER A 174 5.54 -9.05 10.50
C SER A 174 5.65 -7.57 10.88
N LYS A 175 6.87 -7.01 10.83
CA LYS A 175 7.12 -5.59 11.10
C LYS A 175 6.37 -4.69 10.11
N LEU A 176 6.47 -4.99 8.81
CA LEU A 176 5.75 -4.24 7.78
C LEU A 176 4.24 -4.30 8.00
N THR A 177 3.70 -5.47 8.30
CA THR A 177 2.26 -5.69 8.54
C THR A 177 1.75 -4.83 9.68
N MET A 178 2.47 -4.77 10.80
CA MET A 178 2.11 -3.88 11.91
C MET A 178 2.12 -2.41 11.52
N LEU A 179 3.13 -1.96 10.77
CA LEU A 179 3.22 -0.57 10.34
C LEU A 179 2.03 -0.21 9.41
N VAL A 180 1.61 -1.13 8.55
CA VAL A 180 0.40 -0.97 7.72
C VAL A 180 -0.86 -0.88 8.58
N ILE A 181 -1.03 -1.76 9.58
CA ILE A 181 -2.18 -1.73 10.51
C ILE A 181 -2.25 -0.39 11.26
N ILE A 182 -1.13 0.04 11.82
CA ILE A 182 -1.00 1.31 12.54
C ILE A 182 -1.35 2.49 11.64
N ALA A 183 -0.90 2.48 10.39
CA ALA A 183 -1.24 3.51 9.41
C ALA A 183 -2.76 3.53 9.14
N GLY A 184 -3.38 2.36 8.97
CA GLY A 184 -4.82 2.22 8.78
C GLY A 184 -5.63 2.74 9.96
N GLU A 185 -5.31 2.31 11.18
CA GLU A 185 -5.98 2.78 12.41
C GLU A 185 -5.75 4.27 12.67
N SER A 186 -4.60 4.82 12.26
CA SER A 186 -4.34 6.26 12.32
C SER A 186 -5.27 7.06 11.41
N ILE A 187 -5.54 6.56 10.19
CA ILE A 187 -6.50 7.17 9.26
C ILE A 187 -7.92 7.13 9.85
N VAL A 188 -8.32 5.98 10.41
CA VAL A 188 -9.61 5.80 11.08
C VAL A 188 -9.78 6.80 12.22
N ALA A 189 -8.77 6.92 13.08
CA ALA A 189 -8.77 7.89 14.19
C ALA A 189 -8.83 9.34 13.71
N ALA A 190 -8.13 9.67 12.62
CA ALA A 190 -8.18 11.00 12.00
C ALA A 190 -9.59 11.32 11.48
N GLN A 191 -10.20 10.39 10.75
CA GLN A 191 -11.53 10.55 10.14
C GLN A 191 -12.64 10.61 11.19
N ALA A 192 -12.51 9.89 12.31
CA ALA A 192 -13.44 9.94 13.43
C ALA A 192 -13.36 11.27 14.24
N SER A 193 -12.31 12.08 14.06
CA SER A 193 -12.12 13.34 14.78
C SER A 193 -13.06 14.44 14.24
N ARG A 194 -14.16 14.71 14.95
CA ARG A 194 -15.27 15.58 14.48
C ARG A 194 -15.04 17.10 14.58
N SER A 195 -13.99 17.59 15.24
CA SER A 195 -13.92 19.00 15.67
C SER A 195 -12.67 19.79 15.26
N ASP A 196 -11.74 19.20 14.51
CA ASP A 196 -10.49 19.89 14.13
C ASP A 196 -10.02 19.46 12.73
N ASP A 197 -10.46 20.20 11.70
CA ASP A 197 -10.10 19.94 10.30
C ASP A 197 -8.60 20.10 10.04
N ILE A 198 -7.92 20.98 10.78
CA ILE A 198 -6.48 21.17 10.66
C ILE A 198 -5.77 19.91 11.14
N ARG A 199 -6.07 19.44 12.35
CA ARG A 199 -5.47 18.20 12.89
C ARG A 199 -5.85 16.97 12.08
N ARG A 200 -7.09 16.90 11.56
CA ARG A 200 -7.51 15.83 10.65
C ARG A 200 -6.60 15.80 9.40
N ASN A 201 -6.39 16.94 8.76
CA ASN A 201 -5.54 17.04 7.58
C ASN A 201 -4.07 16.70 7.91
N GLU A 202 -3.54 17.18 9.04
CA GLU A 202 -2.17 16.85 9.48
C GLU A 202 -1.98 15.35 9.74
N MET A 203 -2.94 14.69 10.38
CA MET A 203 -2.90 13.23 10.58
C MET A 203 -2.92 12.49 9.24
N LEU A 204 -3.76 12.91 8.29
CA LEU A 204 -3.82 12.31 6.95
C LEU A 204 -2.53 12.54 6.15
N GLU A 205 -1.94 13.73 6.19
CA GLU A 205 -0.64 14.02 5.57
C GLU A 205 0.47 13.13 6.15
N LYS A 206 0.49 12.94 7.48
CA LYS A 206 1.42 11.98 8.10
C LYS A 206 1.16 10.55 7.61
N CYS A 207 -0.10 10.14 7.44
CA CYS A 207 -0.42 8.82 6.88
C CYS A 207 0.03 8.67 5.41
N PHE A 208 -0.09 9.71 4.58
CA PHE A 208 0.47 9.69 3.21
C PHE A 208 1.99 9.58 3.21
N SER A 209 2.68 10.20 4.17
CA SER A 209 4.13 9.98 4.36
C SER A 209 4.48 8.54 4.75
N PHE A 210 3.58 7.83 5.45
CA PHE A 210 3.75 6.41 5.73
C PHE A 210 3.71 5.56 4.46
N VAL A 211 2.79 5.84 3.53
CA VAL A 211 2.70 5.11 2.25
C VAL A 211 4.04 5.13 1.50
N GLU A 212 4.72 6.28 1.47
CA GLU A 212 6.02 6.36 0.81
C GLU A 212 7.05 5.44 1.49
N MET A 213 7.19 5.49 2.81
CA MET A 213 8.13 4.63 3.55
C MET A 213 7.75 3.14 3.44
N LEU A 214 6.48 2.81 3.69
CA LEU A 214 5.94 1.45 3.57
C LEU A 214 6.19 0.88 2.18
N SER A 215 6.09 1.72 1.13
CA SER A 215 6.40 1.29 -0.23
C SER A 215 7.87 0.93 -0.41
N TYR A 216 8.81 1.70 0.17
CA TYR A 216 10.24 1.37 0.11
C TYR A 216 10.53 0.07 0.86
N ARG A 217 10.01 -0.10 2.08
CA ARG A 217 10.17 -1.32 2.86
C ARG A 217 9.59 -2.53 2.15
N MET A 218 8.39 -2.40 1.59
CA MET A 218 7.77 -3.49 0.84
C MET A 218 8.65 -3.91 -0.34
N LEU A 219 9.16 -2.95 -1.11
CA LEU A 219 10.05 -3.22 -2.26
C LEU A 219 11.43 -3.79 -1.86
N GLU A 220 11.89 -3.56 -0.62
CA GLU A 220 13.09 -4.21 -0.07
C GLU A 220 12.84 -5.67 0.30
N LEU A 221 11.61 -6.01 0.71
CA LEU A 221 11.25 -7.37 1.12
C LEU A 221 10.77 -8.24 -0.04
N GLY A 222 10.05 -7.65 -1.00
CA GLY A 222 9.47 -8.36 -2.12
C GLY A 222 8.52 -7.49 -2.94
N SER A 223 7.47 -8.12 -3.46
CA SER A 223 6.42 -7.50 -4.25
C SER A 223 5.14 -7.27 -3.44
N TRP A 224 4.18 -6.56 -4.05
CA TRP A 224 2.83 -6.42 -3.50
C TRP A 224 2.14 -7.77 -3.32
N ASP A 225 2.33 -8.69 -4.28
CA ASP A 225 1.72 -10.02 -4.22
C ASP A 225 2.32 -10.84 -3.07
N ASP A 226 3.65 -10.78 -2.88
CA ASP A 226 4.33 -11.43 -1.74
C ASP A 226 3.78 -10.94 -0.39
N PHE A 227 3.45 -9.65 -0.28
CA PHE A 227 2.81 -9.09 0.92
C PHE A 227 1.40 -9.63 1.13
N CYS A 228 0.60 -9.69 0.06
CA CYS A 228 -0.77 -10.21 0.14
C CYS A 228 -0.78 -11.67 0.57
N ASP A 229 0.06 -12.50 -0.07
CA ASP A 229 0.23 -13.91 0.24
C ASP A 229 0.67 -14.09 1.69
N TYR A 230 1.65 -13.31 2.15
CA TYR A 230 2.10 -13.33 3.54
C TYR A 230 0.95 -13.02 4.51
N VAL A 231 0.17 -11.96 4.29
CA VAL A 231 -0.94 -11.59 5.18
C VAL A 231 -2.04 -12.65 5.20
N GLU A 232 -2.38 -13.22 4.03
CA GLU A 232 -3.37 -14.28 3.88
C GLU A 232 -2.93 -15.55 4.62
N GLU A 233 -1.72 -16.05 4.36
CA GLU A 233 -1.15 -17.22 5.04
C GLU A 233 -1.23 -17.08 6.56
N ARG A 234 -0.85 -15.91 7.10
CA ARG A 234 -0.83 -15.68 8.55
C ARG A 234 -2.23 -15.62 9.14
N CYS A 235 -3.18 -15.02 8.43
CA CYS A 235 -4.57 -15.00 8.89
C CYS A 235 -5.20 -16.39 8.88
N ILE A 236 -4.91 -17.21 7.87
CA ILE A 236 -5.36 -18.60 7.82
C ILE A 236 -4.71 -19.43 8.93
N GLU A 237 -3.42 -19.22 9.23
CA GLU A 237 -2.74 -19.94 10.30
C GLU A 237 -3.36 -19.69 11.69
N VAL A 238 -3.81 -18.47 11.99
CA VAL A 238 -4.40 -18.14 13.32
C VAL A 238 -5.88 -18.38 13.41
N TRP A 239 -6.65 -17.94 12.41
CA TRP A 239 -8.10 -17.97 12.46
C TRP A 239 -8.72 -19.02 11.53
N GLY A 240 -7.93 -19.67 10.68
CA GLY A 240 -8.38 -20.75 9.79
C GLY A 240 -8.49 -22.12 10.48
N GLN A 241 -7.95 -22.31 11.69
CA GLN A 241 -8.13 -23.53 12.46
C GLN A 241 -9.34 -23.46 13.40
N ARG A 242 -10.55 -23.64 12.83
CA ARG A 242 -11.71 -24.08 13.63
C ARG A 242 -11.82 -25.60 13.78
N GLU A 243 -10.99 -26.38 13.08
CA GLU A 243 -10.97 -27.84 13.22
C GLU A 243 -9.53 -28.39 13.25
N GLY A 244 -9.06 -28.67 14.47
CA GLY A 244 -8.09 -29.73 14.77
C GLY A 244 -6.73 -29.70 14.08
N CYS A 245 -5.79 -28.87 14.55
CA CYS A 245 -4.37 -29.19 14.40
C CYS A 245 -3.51 -28.56 15.51
N ASN A 246 -2.82 -29.38 16.28
CA ASN A 246 -1.76 -28.93 17.19
C ASN A 246 -0.50 -28.56 16.37
N ARG A 247 -0.44 -27.34 15.82
CA ARG A 247 0.83 -26.73 15.37
C ARG A 247 1.19 -25.57 16.30
N SER A 248 2.48 -25.39 16.55
CA SER A 248 2.99 -24.33 17.43
C SER A 248 2.80 -22.95 16.79
N ASN A 249 1.90 -22.15 17.37
CA ASN A 249 1.46 -20.81 16.95
C ASN A 249 2.51 -19.68 17.07
N ALA A 250 3.80 -19.92 16.88
CA ALA A 250 4.83 -18.96 17.33
C ALA A 250 4.83 -17.63 16.55
N ASP A 251 4.61 -17.64 15.23
CA ASP A 251 4.93 -16.47 14.39
C ASP A 251 3.76 -15.53 14.10
N VAL A 252 2.51 -15.96 14.28
CA VAL A 252 1.34 -15.07 14.16
C VAL A 252 0.82 -14.64 15.52
N ALA A 253 1.07 -15.46 16.55
CA ALA A 253 1.10 -14.94 17.92
C ALA A 253 2.04 -13.73 17.98
N ASP A 254 3.03 -13.60 17.11
CA ASP A 254 3.95 -12.48 17.08
C ASP A 254 3.30 -11.14 16.74
N VAL A 255 2.72 -10.95 15.55
CA VAL A 255 2.04 -9.69 15.18
C VAL A 255 0.92 -9.36 16.16
N VAL A 256 0.13 -10.37 16.55
CA VAL A 256 -0.96 -10.23 17.52
C VAL A 256 -0.45 -9.83 18.91
N ARG A 257 0.57 -10.52 19.43
CA ARG A 257 1.24 -10.19 20.71
C ARG A 257 1.86 -8.81 20.65
N GLN A 258 2.46 -8.44 19.54
CA GLN A 258 3.06 -7.12 19.38
C GLN A 258 2.02 -6.02 19.32
N LEU A 259 0.87 -6.24 18.70
CA LEU A 259 -0.23 -5.27 18.82
C LEU A 259 -0.53 -5.05 20.31
N ARG A 260 -0.64 -6.12 21.10
CA ARG A 260 -0.87 -6.04 22.56
C ARG A 260 0.26 -5.39 23.35
N GLU A 261 1.51 -5.52 22.91
CA GLU A 261 2.68 -4.91 23.55
C GLU A 261 3.00 -3.51 23.01
N SER A 262 2.43 -3.17 21.85
CA SER A 262 2.60 -1.89 21.18
C SER A 262 1.90 -0.84 22.00
N PRO A 263 2.58 0.26 22.32
CA PRO A 263 2.00 1.25 23.19
C PRO A 263 0.99 2.14 22.44
N PHE A 264 0.73 1.86 21.16
CA PHE A 264 -0.37 2.37 20.35
C PHE A 264 -1.67 1.58 20.51
N PHE A 265 -1.66 0.47 21.23
CA PHE A 265 -2.85 -0.28 21.58
C PHE A 265 -2.90 -0.45 23.11
N LEU A 266 -4.11 -0.41 23.68
CA LEU A 266 -4.38 -0.39 25.13
C LEU A 266 -5.41 -1.45 25.54
#